data_AF-A0A7F8Q1T0-F1
#
_entry.id   AF-A0A7F8Q1T0-F1
#
_cell.length_a   1.000
_cell.length_b   1.000
_cell.length_c   1.000
_cell.angle_alpha   90.00
_cell.angle_beta   90.00
_cell.angle_gamma   90.00
#
_symmetry.space_group_name_H-M   'P 1'
#
loop_
_entity.id
_entity.type
_entity.pdbx_description
1 polymer ?
#
loop_
_entity_poly.entity_id
_entity_poly.type
_entity_poly.pdbx_seq_one_letter_code
_entity_poly.pdbx_strand_id
1 'polypeptide(L)'
;MLDPVHTISHTVVSLPTFREFTRPEEIIFLRAIMPVYPANHADIIFDITEGNLRDSFDIIKRYMDGMTVGVVRQVRPIVGPFHAVLKLEMNYVVGGVVSHRNVVNVHIFVSEYWF
;
A
#
# COMPACT_ATOMS: atom_id res chain seq x y z
N MET A 1 6.04 25.23 7.34
CA MET A 1 6.37 23.81 7.09
C MET A 1 5.80 23.48 5.72
N LEU A 2 6.64 23.14 4.75
CA LEU A 2 6.17 22.75 3.41
C LEU A 2 5.53 21.37 3.50
N ASP A 3 4.49 21.13 2.70
CA ASP A 3 3.89 19.80 2.56
C ASP A 3 4.96 18.81 2.07
N PRO A 4 5.26 17.71 2.79
CA PRO A 4 6.27 16.75 2.38
C PRO A 4 5.83 15.86 1.19
N VAL A 5 4.59 15.99 0.71
CA VAL A 5 4.08 15.22 -0.44
C VAL A 5 4.85 15.59 -1.71
N HIS A 6 5.65 14.66 -2.20
CA HIS A 6 6.46 14.83 -3.40
C HIS A 6 5.77 14.24 -4.63
N THR A 7 5.03 13.14 -4.46
CA THR A 7 4.29 12.50 -5.56
C THR A 7 2.92 12.04 -5.12
N ILE A 8 1.96 12.12 -6.04
CA ILE A 8 0.63 11.52 -5.93
C ILE A 8 0.43 10.67 -7.17
N SER A 9 0.18 9.38 -6.99
CA SER A 9 -0.13 8.46 -8.09
C SER A 9 -1.49 7.81 -7.89
N HIS A 10 -2.07 7.36 -8.99
CA HIS A 10 -3.32 6.61 -9.00
C HIS A 10 -3.09 5.27 -9.68
N THR A 11 -3.63 4.22 -9.11
CA THR A 11 -3.59 2.87 -9.70
C THR A 11 -4.97 2.24 -9.54
N VAL A 12 -5.34 1.39 -10.49
CA VAL A 12 -6.62 0.68 -10.48
C VAL A 12 -6.34 -0.80 -10.38
N VAL A 13 -7.06 -1.50 -9.50
CA VAL A 13 -6.99 -2.95 -9.36
C VAL A 13 -8.41 -3.52 -9.30
N SER A 14 -8.61 -4.63 -10.01
CA SER A 14 -9.84 -5.42 -9.97
C SER A 14 -9.58 -6.70 -9.18
N LEU A 15 -10.43 -6.98 -8.20
CA LEU A 15 -10.34 -8.15 -7.33
C LEU A 15 -11.59 -9.04 -7.52
N PRO A 16 -11.45 -10.38 -7.42
CA PRO A 16 -12.60 -11.27 -7.44
C PRO A 16 -13.38 -11.24 -6.11
N THR A 17 -14.65 -11.64 -6.15
CA THR A 17 -15.31 -12.13 -4.93
C THR A 17 -14.77 -13.53 -4.62
N PHE A 18 -14.13 -13.69 -3.46
CA PHE A 18 -13.61 -15.00 -3.04
C PHE A 18 -14.73 -15.91 -2.54
N ARG A 19 -14.83 -17.13 -3.09
CA ARG A 19 -15.67 -18.20 -2.53
C ARG A 19 -15.07 -18.78 -1.26
N GLU A 20 -13.76 -18.97 -1.28
CA GLU A 20 -12.98 -19.49 -0.17
C GLU A 20 -11.79 -18.55 0.03
N PHE A 21 -11.74 -17.90 1.20
CA PHE A 21 -10.65 -17.02 1.58
C PHE A 21 -9.90 -17.65 2.74
N THR A 22 -8.88 -18.43 2.40
CA THR A 22 -8.15 -19.27 3.37
C THR A 22 -6.91 -18.59 3.95
N ARG A 23 -6.41 -17.55 3.28
CA ARG A 23 -5.22 -16.80 3.67
C ARG A 23 -5.26 -15.38 3.10
N PRO A 24 -4.46 -14.46 3.66
CA PRO A 24 -4.25 -13.15 3.05
C PRO A 24 -3.70 -13.26 1.62
N GLU A 25 -4.24 -12.45 0.71
CA GLU A 25 -3.84 -12.41 -0.70
C GLU A 25 -3.10 -11.10 -0.98
N GLU A 26 -1.90 -11.19 -1.57
CA GLU A 26 -1.07 -10.03 -1.90
C GLU A 26 -1.59 -9.36 -3.18
N ILE A 27 -1.91 -8.07 -3.11
CA ILE A 27 -2.57 -7.36 -4.22
C ILE A 27 -1.68 -6.29 -4.87
N ILE A 28 -0.85 -5.60 -4.08
CA ILE A 28 -0.05 -4.47 -4.56
C ILE A 28 1.32 -4.48 -3.86
N PHE A 29 2.36 -4.20 -4.64
CA PHE A 29 3.74 -4.07 -4.16
C PHE A 29 4.22 -2.63 -4.36
N LEU A 30 4.33 -1.89 -3.27
CA LEU A 30 4.88 -0.54 -3.24
C LEU A 30 6.40 -0.63 -3.15
N ARG A 31 7.07 -0.52 -4.30
CA ARG A 31 8.54 -0.55 -4.36
C ARG A 31 9.10 0.85 -4.14
N ALA A 32 9.98 0.99 -3.16
CA ALA A 32 10.72 2.21 -2.93
C ALA A 32 12.16 2.06 -3.40
N ILE A 33 12.61 3.00 -4.23
CA ILE A 33 14.04 3.15 -4.52
C ILE A 33 14.62 4.00 -3.39
N MET A 34 15.40 3.38 -2.50
CA MET A 34 16.18 4.15 -1.53
C MET A 34 17.34 4.84 -2.27
N PRO A 35 17.58 6.14 -2.08
CA PRO A 35 18.77 6.76 -2.61
C PRO A 35 20.01 6.11 -1.98
N VAL A 36 21.07 5.94 -2.76
CA VAL A 36 22.30 5.16 -2.47
C VAL A 36 23.19 5.82 -1.39
N TYR A 37 22.63 6.68 -0.53
CA TYR A 37 23.40 7.29 0.55
C TYR A 37 23.45 6.34 1.75
N PRO A 38 24.63 6.09 2.33
CA PRO A 38 24.76 5.29 3.54
C PRO A 38 24.34 6.14 4.72
N ALA A 39 23.03 6.32 4.91
CA ALA A 39 22.52 6.88 6.13
C ALA A 39 21.97 5.73 6.97
N ASN A 40 22.68 5.38 8.04
CA ASN A 40 22.25 4.48 9.14
C ASN A 40 20.91 4.92 9.81
N HIS A 41 20.17 5.85 9.22
CA HIS A 41 19.02 6.58 9.77
C HIS A 41 17.92 6.81 8.70
N ALA A 42 18.05 6.22 7.51
CA ALA A 42 17.02 6.29 6.47
C ALA A 42 16.09 5.08 6.58
N ASP A 43 14.80 5.34 6.77
CA ASP A 43 13.78 4.31 6.81
C ASP A 43 12.57 4.67 5.95
N ILE A 44 11.80 3.66 5.56
CA ILE A 44 10.53 3.85 4.87
C ILE A 44 9.42 3.21 5.69
N ILE A 45 8.42 4.03 6.02
CA ILE A 45 7.20 3.62 6.72
C ILE A 45 6.07 3.58 5.70
N PHE A 46 5.29 2.51 5.75
CA PHE A 46 4.15 2.30 4.86
C PHE A 46 2.87 2.31 5.68
N ASP A 47 1.92 3.14 5.27
CA ASP A 47 0.67 3.34 6.00
C ASP A 47 -0.54 3.27 5.06
N ILE A 48 -1.62 2.67 5.55
CA ILE A 48 -2.96 2.85 4.96
C ILE A 48 -3.63 3.95 5.76
N THR A 49 -3.85 5.11 5.15
CA THR A 49 -4.35 6.28 5.87
C THR A 49 -5.84 6.50 5.69
N GLU A 50 -6.41 6.08 4.56
CA GLU A 50 -7.83 6.28 4.26
C GLU A 50 -8.40 5.12 3.45
N GLY A 51 -9.72 4.94 3.52
CA GLY A 51 -10.49 4.05 2.63
C GLY A 51 -10.45 2.56 2.97
N ASN A 52 -9.75 2.15 4.04
CA ASN A 52 -9.68 0.75 4.47
C ASN A 52 -10.97 0.27 5.13
N LEU A 53 -12.01 0.07 4.33
CA LEU A 53 -13.31 -0.33 4.83
C LEU A 53 -13.23 -1.71 5.51
N ARG A 54 -13.77 -1.81 6.74
CA ARG A 54 -13.84 -3.04 7.55
C ARG A 54 -12.46 -3.66 7.86
N ASP A 55 -11.39 -2.86 7.79
CA ASP A 55 -10.01 -3.34 7.95
C ASP A 55 -9.72 -4.53 7.03
N SER A 56 -10.26 -4.49 5.81
CA SER A 56 -10.14 -5.58 4.84
C SER A 56 -8.75 -5.68 4.22
N PHE A 57 -7.93 -4.64 4.35
CA PHE A 57 -6.57 -4.61 3.84
C PHE A 57 -5.56 -4.33 4.96
N ASP A 58 -4.38 -4.90 4.83
CA ASP A 58 -3.22 -4.51 5.61
C ASP A 58 -2.02 -4.22 4.69
N ILE A 59 -0.98 -3.63 5.28
CA ILE A 59 0.29 -3.40 4.60
C ILE A 59 1.42 -3.92 5.48
N ILE A 60 2.28 -4.75 4.90
CA ILE A 60 3.47 -5.28 5.56
C ILE A 60 4.73 -4.81 4.85
N LYS A 61 5.76 -4.52 5.62
CA LYS A 61 7.08 -4.20 5.09
C LYS A 61 7.86 -5.49 4.85
N ARG A 62 8.39 -5.67 3.64
CA ARG A 62 9.24 -6.81 3.25
C ARG A 62 10.51 -6.31 2.59
N TYR A 63 11.60 -7.05 2.76
CA TYR A 63 12.83 -6.84 2.02
C TYR A 63 12.92 -7.87 0.88
N MET A 64 12.98 -7.39 -0.36
CA MET A 64 13.02 -8.23 -1.58
C MET A 64 14.04 -7.64 -2.55
N ASP A 65 14.94 -8.46 -3.08
CA ASP A 65 15.93 -8.08 -4.10
C ASP A 65 16.74 -6.82 -3.76
N GLY A 66 17.13 -6.67 -2.49
CA GLY A 66 17.91 -5.50 -2.04
C GLY A 66 17.08 -4.23 -1.83
N MET A 67 15.74 -4.33 -1.86
CA MET A 67 14.83 -3.19 -1.75
C MET A 67 13.79 -3.40 -0.66
N THR A 68 13.40 -2.29 -0.03
CA THR A 68 12.27 -2.23 0.89
C THR A 68 10.97 -2.11 0.09
N VAL A 69 10.03 -3.01 0.34
CA VAL A 69 8.75 -3.10 -0.37
C VAL A 69 7.59 -3.12 0.63
N GLY A 70 6.59 -2.28 0.41
CA GLY A 70 5.31 -2.35 1.11
C GLY A 70 4.37 -3.30 0.37
N VAL A 71 3.99 -4.41 0.99
CA VAL A 71 3.09 -5.40 0.40
C VAL A 71 1.69 -5.16 0.96
N VAL A 72 0.78 -4.67 0.13
CA VAL A 72 -0.63 -4.54 0.48
C VAL A 72 -1.29 -5.89 0.29
N ARG A 73 -2.03 -6.34 1.29
CA ARG A 73 -2.75 -7.61 1.23
C ARG A 73 -4.21 -7.39 1.54
N GLN A 74 -5.07 -8.13 0.86
CA GLN A 74 -6.41 -8.36 1.34
C GLN A 74 -6.33 -9.39 2.47
N VAL A 75 -6.84 -9.05 3.65
CA VAL A 75 -6.85 -9.92 4.85
C VAL A 75 -8.26 -10.36 5.25
N ARG A 76 -9.28 -9.78 4.63
CA ARG A 76 -10.68 -10.22 4.77
C ARG A 76 -11.34 -10.31 3.40
N PRO A 77 -12.21 -11.31 3.18
CA PRO A 77 -12.97 -11.38 1.92
C PRO A 77 -13.87 -10.15 1.81
N ILE A 78 -14.01 -9.66 0.57
CA ILE A 78 -14.98 -8.63 0.22
C ILE A 78 -15.89 -9.26 -0.83
N VAL A 79 -17.19 -9.21 -0.57
CA VAL A 79 -18.22 -9.65 -1.53
C VAL A 79 -18.61 -8.43 -2.35
N GLY A 80 -18.46 -8.54 -3.67
CA GLY A 80 -18.84 -7.50 -4.62
C GLY A 80 -20.35 -7.46 -4.89
N PRO A 81 -20.82 -6.49 -5.70
CA PRO A 81 -20.01 -5.42 -6.29
C PRO A 81 -19.62 -4.37 -5.23
N PHE A 82 -18.34 -4.00 -5.22
CA PHE A 82 -17.83 -3.01 -4.26
C PHE A 82 -16.74 -2.14 -4.90
N HIS A 83 -16.71 -0.87 -4.53
CA HIS A 83 -15.69 0.09 -4.95
C HIS A 83 -15.18 0.88 -3.74
N ALA A 84 -13.86 1.00 -3.63
CA ALA A 84 -13.21 1.87 -2.66
C ALA A 84 -11.92 2.44 -3.19
N VAL A 85 -11.49 3.57 -2.62
CA VAL A 85 -10.17 4.14 -2.87
C VAL A 85 -9.35 3.98 -1.59
N LEU A 86 -8.34 3.12 -1.61
CA LEU A 86 -7.35 3.04 -0.54
C LEU A 86 -6.28 4.11 -0.74
N LYS A 87 -6.02 4.92 0.28
CA LYS A 87 -4.90 5.85 0.28
C LYS A 87 -3.73 5.23 1.02
N LEU A 88 -2.65 5.02 0.29
CA LEU A 88 -1.41 4.46 0.80
C LEU A 88 -0.37 5.57 0.87
N GLU A 89 0.40 5.62 1.94
CA GLU A 89 1.52 6.53 2.08
C GLU A 89 2.83 5.78 2.20
N MET A 90 3.85 6.27 1.49
CA MET A 90 5.24 5.84 1.62
C MET A 90 6.01 7.01 2.21
N ASN A 91 6.26 6.93 3.51
CA ASN A 91 6.93 7.97 4.29
C ASN A 91 8.43 7.69 4.33
N TYR A 92 9.22 8.53 3.67
CA TYR A 92 10.69 8.44 3.69
C TYR A 92 11.22 9.23 4.88
N VAL A 93 11.67 8.52 5.91
CA VAL A 93 12.13 9.09 7.17
C VAL A 93 13.65 9.15 7.18
N VAL A 94 14.22 10.32 7.47
CA VAL A 94 15.67 10.51 7.61
C VAL A 94 15.92 11.22 8.93
N GLY A 95 16.70 10.59 9.81
CA GLY A 95 17.00 11.18 11.13
C GLY A 95 15.76 11.36 12.01
N GLY A 96 14.75 10.49 11.85
CA GLY A 96 13.49 10.53 12.61
C GLY A 96 12.45 11.52 12.08
N VAL A 97 12.73 12.26 11.01
CA VAL A 97 11.80 13.22 10.40
C VAL A 97 11.38 12.74 9.01
N VAL A 98 10.10 12.91 8.65
CA VAL A 98 9.62 12.66 7.28
C VAL A 98 10.26 13.68 6.34
N SER A 99 11.14 13.18 5.47
CA SER A 99 11.81 13.99 4.45
C SER A 99 10.89 14.24 3.26
N HIS A 100 10.26 13.18 2.75
CA HIS A 100 9.33 13.21 1.63
C HIS A 100 8.30 12.10 1.77
N ARG A 101 7.15 12.30 1.14
CA ARG A 101 6.03 11.36 1.12
C ARG A 101 5.58 11.11 -0.31
N ASN A 102 5.41 9.83 -0.66
CA ASN A 102 4.67 9.45 -1.85
C ASN A 102 3.29 8.95 -1.43
N VAL A 103 2.25 9.45 -2.10
CA VAL A 103 0.87 9.04 -1.87
C VAL A 103 0.42 8.22 -3.08
N VAL A 104 -0.14 7.03 -2.83
CA VAL A 104 -0.70 6.16 -3.86
C VAL A 104 -2.18 5.95 -3.56
N ASN A 105 -3.03 6.45 -4.45
CA ASN A 105 -4.47 6.22 -4.39
C ASN A 105 -4.81 4.99 -5.23
N VAL A 106 -5.21 3.92 -4.56
CA VAL A 106 -5.58 2.66 -5.20
C VAL A 106 -7.10 2.59 -5.31
N HIS A 107 -7.61 2.66 -6.54
CA HIS A 107 -9.00 2.38 -6.85
C HIS A 107 -9.20 0.87 -6.94
N ILE A 108 -9.94 0.33 -5.99
CA ILE A 108 -10.25 -1.10 -5.90
C ILE A 108 -11.67 -1.32 -6.38
N PHE A 109 -11.83 -2.22 -7.35
CA PHE A 109 -13.11 -2.72 -7.81
C PHE A 109 -13.23 -4.21 -7.51
N VAL A 110 -14.18 -4.59 -6.66
CA VAL A 110 -14.47 -5.99 -6.38
C VAL A 110 -15.66 -6.42 -7.22
N SER A 111 -15.43 -7.44 -8.05
CA SER A 111 -16.44 -8.01 -8.94
C SER A 111 -17.56 -8.70 -8.15
N GLU A 112 -18.81 -8.63 -8.62
CA GLU A 112 -19.91 -9.47 -8.14
C GLU A 112 -19.64 -10.97 -8.42
N TYR A 113 -18.85 -11.24 -9.45
CA TYR A 113 -18.48 -12.60 -9.86
C TYR A 113 -17.18 -13.07 -9.19
N TRP A 114 -17.13 -14.37 -8.94
CA TRP A 114 -15.92 -15.09 -8.56
C TRP A 114 -15.19 -15.55 -9.83
N PHE A 115 -13.86 -15.49 -9.84
CA PHE A 115 -13.00 -16.03 -10.90
C PHE A 115 -11.60 -16.32 -10.35
#